data_AF-W3VS86-F1
#
_entry.id   AF-W3VS86-F1
#
_cell.length_a   1.000
_cell.length_b   1.000
_cell.length_c   1.000
_cell.angle_alpha   90.00
_cell.angle_beta   90.00
_cell.angle_gamma   90.00
#
_symmetry.space_group_name_H-M   'P 1'
#
loop_
_entity.id
_entity.type
_entity.pdbx_description
1 polymer ?
#
loop_
_entity_poly.entity_id
_entity_poly.type
_entity_poly.pdbx_seq_one_letter_code
_entity_poly.pdbx_strand_id
1 'polypeptide(L)'
;MAPTRTKASSIGQPSQPAQSSRKGKKAWRKNIDLTSTEAFLEEQSDPLRQTASDALFVEDRSGQETLTARQARGKRPLKSLEILQRNFGHAAVAPAKKQKQAVGVDKRMEQRLRKMVGRQQVGTQGDASAIVDRSANVVNKTLGDVYDVWGSSSGDAKGKAKADDWIPTAVAKPAVHVPKTLRRDDFDVASKLPAVELPHPGSSYNPDLESHEALINEAYEIEKRLEENEQMDQAERTAWQSKLATIVAREAELRAQKDDDLKRYRGMDVDVPGLGSDDEAAAEDDLDDASSDDEGAESAEPKRKTRQQRLRAKRARMQQLEAARRKQARIEAAAILQLPALKRRQARLAAARAQAAEARKLEKTALLERKGLAGHKVGKHKVPQQQLDVQTPDELADSLRTLKPEGNLFRDRYTRLQSRGVIEPRVKQTPKRRTHKIKAYETHDYKKFS
;
A
#
# COMPACT_ATOMS: atom_id res chain seq x y z
N MET A 1 48.29 51.00 5.67
CA MET A 1 49.17 50.83 4.49
C MET A 1 48.91 49.48 3.85
N ALA A 2 48.33 49.51 2.65
CA ALA A 2 48.36 48.44 1.65
C ALA A 2 48.24 49.15 0.29
N PRO A 3 49.16 48.96 -0.65
CA PRO A 3 49.09 49.66 -1.93
C PRO A 3 47.95 49.05 -2.78
N THR A 4 46.92 49.85 -3.07
CA THR A 4 45.88 49.50 -4.03
C THR A 4 46.50 49.43 -5.41
N ARG A 5 46.58 48.22 -5.96
CA ARG A 5 47.07 47.94 -7.31
C ARG A 5 46.11 48.58 -8.32
N THR A 6 46.46 49.74 -8.87
CA THR A 6 45.77 50.33 -10.02
C THR A 6 45.88 49.34 -11.18
N LYS A 7 44.76 48.76 -11.59
CA LYS A 7 44.69 47.93 -12.81
C LYS A 7 44.97 48.86 -13.99
N ALA A 8 46.14 48.75 -14.61
CA ALA A 8 46.35 49.29 -15.94
C ALA A 8 45.33 48.63 -16.88
N SER A 9 44.44 49.43 -17.47
CA SER A 9 43.49 48.98 -18.48
C SER A 9 44.26 48.58 -19.73
N SER A 10 44.64 47.31 -19.85
CA SER A 10 45.16 46.75 -21.10
C SER A 10 44.00 46.43 -22.06
N ILE A 11 43.24 47.45 -22.46
CA ILE A 11 42.22 47.30 -23.50
C ILE A 11 42.78 47.91 -24.77
N GLY A 12 43.44 47.05 -25.55
CA GLY A 12 44.02 47.37 -26.84
C GLY A 12 45.01 46.29 -27.24
N GLN A 13 44.93 45.76 -28.46
CA GLN A 13 46.00 44.90 -28.99
C GLN A 13 47.31 45.69 -28.99
N PRO A 14 48.47 45.06 -28.75
CA PRO A 14 49.75 45.75 -28.80
C PRO A 14 49.99 46.29 -30.22
N SER A 15 49.79 47.60 -30.40
CA SER A 15 50.21 48.31 -31.59
C SER A 15 51.74 48.48 -31.54
N GLN A 16 52.41 48.30 -32.67
CA GLN A 16 53.85 48.54 -32.78
C GLN A 16 54.07 49.77 -33.66
N PRO A 17 54.05 50.99 -33.09
CA PRO A 17 54.10 52.24 -33.85
C PRO A 17 55.47 52.48 -34.52
N ALA A 18 56.51 51.72 -34.17
CA ALA A 18 57.86 51.88 -34.69
C ALA A 18 58.02 51.51 -36.18
N GLN A 19 57.03 50.87 -36.81
CA GLN A 19 57.11 50.43 -38.21
C GLN A 19 56.28 51.33 -39.13
N SER A 20 56.93 52.02 -40.08
CA SER A 20 56.30 52.95 -41.02
C SER A 20 55.54 52.28 -42.17
N SER A 21 55.78 50.99 -42.44
CA SER A 21 55.12 50.27 -43.53
C SER A 21 53.65 49.99 -43.23
N ARG A 22 52.77 50.44 -44.13
CA ARG A 22 51.31 50.27 -44.04
C ARG A 22 50.75 49.42 -45.19
N LYS A 23 51.60 48.62 -45.84
CA LYS A 23 51.21 47.85 -47.04
C LYS A 23 50.38 46.63 -46.63
N GLY A 24 49.08 46.67 -46.94
CA GLY A 24 48.14 45.57 -46.76
C GLY A 24 47.36 45.62 -45.43
N LYS A 25 46.22 44.91 -45.40
CA LYS A 25 45.25 44.94 -44.27
C LYS A 25 45.85 44.56 -42.91
N LYS A 26 46.86 43.68 -42.89
CA LYS A 26 47.52 43.23 -41.66
C LYS A 26 48.45 44.29 -41.06
N ALA A 27 49.16 45.04 -41.90
CA ALA A 27 50.02 46.14 -41.47
C ALA A 27 49.19 47.35 -41.02
N TRP A 28 48.08 47.63 -41.72
CA TRP A 28 47.14 48.68 -41.35
C TRP A 28 46.54 48.48 -39.95
N ARG A 29 46.23 47.23 -39.56
CA ARG A 29 45.72 46.92 -38.22
C ARG A 29 46.75 47.06 -37.08
N LYS A 30 48.05 47.03 -37.37
CA LYS A 30 49.11 46.97 -36.35
C LYS A 30 49.87 48.28 -36.15
N ASN A 31 49.94 49.10 -37.20
CA ASN A 31 50.83 50.25 -37.30
C ASN A 31 50.06 51.59 -37.38
N ILE A 32 48.76 51.58 -37.09
CA ILE A 32 47.96 52.80 -36.91
C ILE A 32 47.87 53.09 -35.43
N ASP A 33 48.18 54.32 -35.07
CA ASP A 33 47.99 54.84 -33.74
C ASP A 33 46.55 55.36 -33.61
N LEU A 34 45.73 54.65 -32.84
CA LEU A 34 44.35 55.02 -32.52
C LEU A 34 44.22 55.56 -31.09
N THR A 35 45.33 55.71 -30.36
CA THR A 35 45.30 56.10 -28.94
C THR A 35 44.60 57.43 -28.72
N SER A 36 44.81 58.42 -29.59
CA SER A 36 44.11 59.72 -29.51
C SER A 36 42.61 59.60 -29.73
N THR A 37 42.17 58.76 -30.68
CA THR A 37 40.74 58.55 -30.95
C THR A 37 40.06 57.70 -29.88
N GLU A 38 40.77 56.72 -29.32
CA GLU A 38 40.29 55.88 -28.22
C GLU A 38 40.17 56.70 -26.94
N ALA A 39 41.15 57.55 -26.61
CA ALA A 39 41.10 58.46 -25.47
C ALA A 39 39.91 59.46 -25.59
N PHE A 40 39.68 60.02 -26.77
CA PHE A 40 38.54 60.91 -27.01
C PHE A 40 37.19 60.19 -26.85
N LEU A 41 37.06 58.96 -27.35
CA LEU A 41 35.83 58.16 -27.19
C LEU A 41 35.62 57.69 -25.75
N GLU A 42 36.70 57.48 -24.99
CA GLU A 42 36.64 57.13 -23.58
C GLU A 42 36.21 58.34 -22.73
N GLU A 43 36.70 59.55 -23.06
CA GLU A 43 36.27 60.81 -22.45
C GLU A 43 34.81 61.15 -22.79
N GLN A 44 34.34 60.76 -23.98
CA GLN A 44 32.93 60.92 -24.39
C GLN A 44 32.01 59.79 -23.88
N SER A 45 32.56 58.75 -23.25
CA SER A 45 31.77 57.64 -22.71
C SER A 45 31.04 58.04 -21.43
N ASP A 46 29.86 57.45 -21.19
CA ASP A 46 28.98 57.84 -20.08
C ASP A 46 29.73 57.96 -18.73
N PRO A 47 29.52 59.06 -17.98
CA PRO A 47 30.22 59.30 -16.70
C PRO A 47 29.97 58.21 -15.65
N LEU A 48 28.91 57.41 -15.83
CA LEU A 48 28.58 56.24 -15.01
C LEU A 48 29.63 55.12 -15.11
N ARG A 49 30.49 55.09 -16.13
CA ARG A 49 31.56 54.07 -16.21
C ARG A 49 32.73 54.34 -15.26
N GLN A 50 32.91 55.59 -14.84
CA GLN A 50 34.00 56.00 -13.92
C GLN A 50 33.63 55.78 -12.45
N THR A 51 32.34 55.71 -12.14
CA THR A 51 31.85 55.42 -10.78
C THR A 51 32.04 53.94 -10.44
N ALA A 52 32.54 53.66 -9.23
CA ALA A 52 32.67 52.29 -8.75
C ALA A 52 31.31 51.58 -8.74
N SER A 53 31.29 50.30 -9.11
CA SER A 53 30.07 49.47 -9.18
C SER A 53 29.25 49.51 -7.90
N ASP A 54 29.92 49.59 -6.74
CA ASP A 54 29.28 49.58 -5.43
C ASP A 54 28.49 50.87 -5.13
N ALA A 55 28.79 51.97 -5.85
CA ALA A 55 28.03 53.21 -5.75
C ALA A 55 26.82 53.25 -6.69
N LEU A 56 26.84 52.44 -7.76
CA LEU A 56 25.77 52.37 -8.76
C LEU A 56 24.74 51.28 -8.45
N PHE A 57 25.17 50.21 -7.81
CA PHE A 57 24.35 49.03 -7.58
C PHE A 57 24.28 48.73 -6.08
N VAL A 58 23.05 48.74 -5.55
CA VAL A 58 22.75 48.23 -4.21
C VAL A 58 22.22 46.81 -4.38
N GLU A 59 22.94 45.83 -3.83
CA GLU A 59 22.46 44.45 -3.80
C GLU A 59 21.31 44.32 -2.79
N ASP A 60 20.06 44.36 -3.28
CA ASP A 60 18.91 44.01 -2.47
C ASP A 60 18.90 42.49 -2.20
N ARG A 61 19.26 42.11 -0.96
CA ARG A 61 19.28 40.72 -0.49
C ARG A 61 17.95 40.27 0.12
N SER A 62 16.92 41.12 0.10
CA SER A 62 15.60 40.73 0.59
C SER A 62 15.00 39.63 -0.32
N GLY A 63 14.69 38.47 0.27
CA GLY A 63 14.06 37.34 -0.43
C GLY A 63 15.00 36.27 -1.02
N GLN A 64 16.33 36.48 -1.05
CA GLN A 64 17.26 35.46 -1.58
C GLN A 64 17.29 34.16 -0.76
N GLU A 65 17.01 34.21 0.55
CA GLU A 65 16.89 33.01 1.40
C GLU A 65 15.73 32.11 0.96
N THR A 66 14.62 32.69 0.47
CA THR A 66 13.48 31.91 0.00
C THR A 66 13.75 31.27 -1.37
N LEU A 67 14.50 31.94 -2.25
CA LEU A 67 14.85 31.42 -3.57
C LEU A 67 15.94 30.35 -3.50
N THR A 68 16.96 30.51 -2.65
CA THR A 68 17.97 29.47 -2.42
C THR A 68 17.35 28.24 -1.76
N ALA A 69 16.45 28.42 -0.79
CA ALA A 69 15.65 27.32 -0.23
C ALA A 69 14.75 26.64 -1.27
N ARG A 70 14.19 27.39 -2.22
CA ARG A 70 13.34 26.85 -3.30
C ARG A 70 14.16 26.16 -4.40
N GLN A 71 15.36 26.65 -4.71
CA GLN A 71 16.32 26.00 -5.60
C GLN A 71 16.91 24.72 -4.99
N ALA A 72 17.19 24.72 -3.67
CA ALA A 72 17.58 23.51 -2.93
C ALA A 72 16.46 22.45 -2.89
N ARG A 73 15.19 22.87 -3.01
CA ARG A 73 14.00 22.01 -3.15
C ARG A 73 13.68 21.63 -4.59
N GLY A 74 14.48 22.09 -5.57
CA GLY A 74 14.37 21.65 -6.95
C GLY A 74 14.60 20.14 -7.03
N LYS A 75 13.63 19.40 -7.57
CA LYS A 75 13.75 17.95 -7.74
C LYS A 75 15.00 17.67 -8.57
N ARG A 76 15.91 16.84 -8.03
CA ARG A 76 17.04 16.32 -8.79
C ARG A 76 16.51 15.79 -10.14
N PRO A 77 17.11 16.17 -11.28
CA PRO A 77 16.68 15.64 -12.56
C PRO A 77 16.72 14.10 -12.50
N LEU A 78 15.84 13.43 -13.26
CA LEU A 78 15.86 11.97 -13.31
C LEU A 78 17.28 11.48 -13.56
N LYS A 79 17.69 10.40 -12.89
CA LYS A 79 19.05 9.86 -12.95
C LYS A 79 19.51 9.61 -14.40
N SER A 80 18.58 9.27 -15.30
CA SER A 80 18.82 9.16 -16.75
C SER A 80 19.22 10.48 -17.42
N LEU A 81 18.56 11.59 -17.08
CA LEU A 81 18.90 12.92 -17.57
C LEU A 81 20.18 13.45 -16.92
N GLU A 82 20.41 13.16 -15.63
CA GLU A 82 21.66 13.49 -14.93
C GLU A 82 22.86 12.77 -15.56
N ILE A 83 22.70 11.51 -15.99
CA ILE A 83 23.74 10.74 -16.72
C ILE A 83 23.99 11.31 -18.12
N LEU A 84 22.95 11.78 -18.81
CA LEU A 84 23.10 12.42 -20.13
C LEU A 84 23.71 13.82 -20.04
N GLN A 85 23.49 14.54 -18.95
CA GLN A 85 24.08 15.87 -18.69
C GLN A 85 25.50 15.79 -18.14
N ARG A 86 25.83 14.70 -17.43
CA ARG A 86 27.22 14.37 -17.09
C ARG A 86 27.93 13.98 -18.37
N ASN A 87 28.54 14.96 -19.01
CA ASN A 87 29.50 14.78 -20.07
C ASN A 87 30.70 14.00 -19.49
N PHE A 88 30.63 12.68 -19.49
CA PHE A 88 31.78 11.83 -19.20
C PHE A 88 32.78 12.04 -20.33
N GLY A 89 33.84 12.80 -20.02
CA GLY A 89 35.13 12.98 -20.70
C GLY A 89 35.41 12.26 -22.02
N HIS A 90 34.64 12.51 -23.08
CA HIS A 90 35.08 12.27 -24.46
C HIS A 90 34.76 13.55 -25.21
N ALA A 91 35.75 14.16 -25.85
CA ALA A 91 35.50 15.28 -26.75
C ALA A 91 34.45 14.82 -27.78
N ALA A 92 33.38 15.60 -27.95
CA ALA A 92 32.37 15.30 -28.95
C ALA A 92 33.09 15.08 -30.29
N VAL A 93 32.98 13.87 -30.85
CA VAL A 93 33.48 13.56 -32.18
C VAL A 93 32.86 14.60 -33.11
N ALA A 94 33.69 15.51 -33.64
CA ALA A 94 33.23 16.52 -34.57
C ALA A 94 32.45 15.81 -35.68
N PRO A 95 31.21 16.21 -35.99
CA PRO A 95 30.47 15.58 -37.06
C PRO A 95 31.32 15.68 -38.32
N ALA A 96 31.63 14.52 -38.92
CA ALA A 96 32.38 14.44 -40.16
C ALA A 96 31.80 15.46 -41.14
N LYS A 97 32.65 16.36 -41.65
CA LYS A 97 32.26 17.35 -42.64
C LYS A 97 31.61 16.60 -43.81
N LYS A 98 30.28 16.59 -43.85
CA LYS A 98 29.53 16.11 -45.01
C LYS A 98 29.87 17.07 -46.14
N GLN A 99 30.78 16.64 -47.02
CA GLN A 99 30.87 17.21 -48.35
C GLN A 99 29.48 17.14 -48.95
N LYS A 100 28.89 18.30 -49.25
CA LYS A 100 27.65 18.40 -50.04
C LYS A 100 27.96 17.92 -51.45
N GLN A 101 27.91 16.61 -51.68
CA GLN A 101 27.65 16.06 -53.01
C GLN A 101 26.14 16.13 -53.22
N ALA A 102 25.69 17.26 -53.75
CA ALA A 102 24.31 17.45 -54.15
C ALA A 102 24.09 16.78 -55.51
N VAL A 103 23.71 15.50 -55.51
CA VAL A 103 22.93 14.94 -56.62
C VAL A 103 21.47 15.13 -56.22
N GLY A 104 20.92 16.28 -56.62
CA GLY A 104 19.51 16.60 -56.38
C GLY A 104 18.63 15.62 -57.12
N VAL A 105 17.76 14.93 -56.39
CA VAL A 105 16.67 14.14 -56.98
C VAL A 105 15.74 15.10 -57.72
N ASP A 106 15.39 14.77 -58.97
CA ASP A 106 14.50 15.60 -59.79
C ASP A 106 13.21 15.92 -59.05
N LYS A 107 12.79 17.21 -59.08
CA LYS A 107 11.54 17.69 -58.44
C LYS A 107 10.32 16.85 -58.81
N ARG A 108 10.30 16.24 -60.00
CA ARG A 108 9.24 15.32 -60.44
C ARG A 108 9.20 14.02 -59.64
N MET A 109 10.37 13.44 -59.34
CA MET A 109 10.46 12.23 -58.52
C MET A 109 10.11 12.54 -57.06
N GLU A 110 10.50 13.70 -56.55
CA GLU A 110 10.09 14.16 -55.21
C GLU A 110 8.57 14.32 -55.11
N GLN A 111 7.93 14.94 -56.12
CA GLN A 111 6.46 15.10 -56.15
C GLN A 111 5.71 13.77 -56.28
N ARG A 112 6.26 12.80 -57.02
CA ARG A 112 5.68 11.45 -57.14
C ARG A 112 5.78 10.69 -55.82
N LEU A 113 6.91 10.77 -55.12
CA LEU A 113 7.08 10.19 -53.78
C LEU A 113 6.14 10.83 -52.75
N ARG A 114 5.96 12.16 -52.81
CA ARG A 114 5.00 12.88 -51.95
C ARG A 114 3.54 12.46 -52.20
N LYS A 115 3.17 12.18 -53.46
CA LYS A 115 1.86 11.60 -53.81
C LYS A 115 1.69 10.17 -53.26
N MET A 116 2.72 9.33 -53.34
CA MET A 116 2.64 7.96 -52.81
C MET A 116 2.54 7.89 -51.28
N VAL A 117 3.08 8.90 -50.58
CA VAL A 117 3.04 9.00 -49.10
C VAL A 117 1.77 9.73 -48.60
N GLY A 118 0.83 10.11 -49.49
CA GLY A 118 -0.47 10.68 -49.12
C GLY A 118 -0.44 12.09 -48.53
N ARG A 119 0.72 12.78 -48.56
CA ARG A 119 0.85 14.19 -48.15
C ARG A 119 0.61 15.11 -49.34
N GLN A 120 -0.64 15.22 -49.77
CA GLN A 120 -1.04 16.20 -50.78
C GLN A 120 -1.55 17.46 -50.06
N GLN A 121 -0.79 18.55 -50.19
CA GLN A 121 -1.27 19.89 -49.83
C GLN A 121 -2.29 20.31 -50.89
N VAL A 122 -3.57 20.26 -50.55
CA VAL A 122 -4.64 20.85 -51.35
C VAL A 122 -4.53 22.37 -51.16
N GLY A 123 -4.02 23.06 -52.18
CA GLY A 123 -4.00 24.51 -52.19
C GLY A 123 -5.39 25.05 -52.51
N THR A 124 -6.17 25.38 -51.48
CA THR A 124 -7.31 26.30 -51.62
C THR A 124 -6.76 27.71 -51.48
N GLN A 125 -6.58 28.38 -52.61
CA GLN A 125 -6.45 29.84 -52.64
C GLN A 125 -7.82 30.44 -52.33
N GLY A 126 -7.99 30.95 -51.12
CA GLY A 126 -9.17 31.68 -50.67
C GLY A 126 -9.05 31.97 -49.18
N ASP A 127 -9.15 33.25 -48.83
CA ASP A 127 -9.40 33.77 -47.47
C ASP A 127 -8.19 34.02 -46.55
N ALA A 128 -7.12 34.60 -47.09
CA ALA A 128 -6.08 35.23 -46.27
C ALA A 128 -6.54 36.55 -45.61
N SER A 129 -7.66 37.14 -46.03
CA SER A 129 -8.19 38.40 -45.50
C SER A 129 -8.97 38.24 -44.19
N ALA A 130 -9.65 37.11 -43.96
CA ALA A 130 -10.46 36.88 -42.75
C ALA A 130 -9.62 36.66 -41.47
N ILE A 131 -8.33 36.36 -41.61
CA ILE A 131 -7.40 36.16 -40.47
C ILE A 131 -6.84 37.50 -39.97
N VAL A 132 -6.77 38.51 -40.83
CA VAL A 132 -6.20 39.82 -40.48
C VAL A 132 -7.17 40.65 -39.65
N ASP A 133 -8.48 40.58 -39.92
CA ASP A 133 -9.47 41.38 -39.19
C ASP A 133 -9.73 40.87 -37.75
N ARG A 134 -9.47 39.59 -37.47
CA ARG A 134 -9.59 39.04 -36.10
C ARG A 134 -8.35 39.27 -35.24
N SER A 135 -7.18 39.45 -35.84
CA SER A 135 -5.94 39.65 -35.06
C SER A 135 -5.82 41.07 -34.50
N ALA A 136 -6.42 42.07 -35.16
CA ALA A 136 -6.43 43.46 -34.68
C ALA A 136 -7.22 43.65 -33.37
N ASN A 137 -8.27 42.87 -33.14
CA ASN A 137 -9.09 42.96 -31.91
C ASN A 137 -8.50 42.22 -30.70
N VAL A 138 -7.46 41.41 -30.89
CA VAL A 138 -6.80 40.65 -29.80
C VAL A 138 -5.68 41.47 -29.14
N VAL A 139 -5.16 42.50 -29.81
CA VAL A 139 -4.03 43.29 -29.30
C VAL A 139 -4.46 44.36 -28.28
N ASN A 140 -5.76 44.71 -28.20
CA ASN A 140 -6.27 45.78 -27.32
C ASN A 140 -6.87 45.30 -25.98
N LYS A 141 -6.71 44.03 -25.60
CA LYS A 141 -7.09 43.55 -24.27
C LYS A 141 -5.85 43.04 -23.55
N THR A 142 -5.46 43.77 -22.52
CA THR A 142 -4.38 43.42 -21.59
C THR A 142 -4.62 42.04 -21.01
N LEU A 143 -3.67 41.12 -21.26
CA LEU A 143 -3.69 39.71 -20.86
C LEU A 143 -3.73 39.45 -19.33
N GLY A 144 -3.71 40.49 -18.50
CA GLY A 144 -3.73 40.38 -17.04
C GLY A 144 -5.12 40.08 -16.45
N ASP A 145 -6.22 40.50 -17.10
CA ASP A 145 -7.56 40.42 -16.49
C ASP A 145 -8.37 39.18 -16.91
N VAL A 146 -7.92 38.45 -17.93
CA VAL A 146 -8.69 37.30 -18.48
C VAL A 146 -8.07 35.96 -18.12
N TYR A 147 -6.79 35.90 -17.78
CA TYR A 147 -6.13 34.62 -17.51
C TYR A 147 -4.92 34.75 -16.59
N ASP A 148 -5.15 34.61 -15.28
CA ASP A 148 -4.09 34.42 -14.30
C ASP A 148 -3.58 32.97 -14.37
N VAL A 149 -2.50 32.76 -15.12
CA VAL A 149 -1.81 31.47 -15.29
C VAL A 149 -1.30 30.90 -13.96
N TRP A 150 -1.17 31.74 -12.93
CA TRP A 150 -0.57 31.40 -11.64
C TRP A 150 -1.56 31.48 -10.47
N GLY A 151 -2.81 31.86 -10.74
CA GLY A 151 -3.88 31.93 -9.77
C GLY A 151 -4.31 30.53 -9.34
N SER A 152 -4.10 30.21 -8.06
CA SER A 152 -4.54 28.95 -7.46
C SER A 152 -6.06 28.92 -7.27
N SER A 153 -6.81 28.88 -8.38
CA SER A 153 -8.24 28.57 -8.37
C SER A 153 -8.46 27.09 -8.70
N SER A 154 -7.88 26.21 -7.89
CA SER A 154 -8.38 24.84 -7.76
C SER A 154 -9.67 24.85 -6.93
N GLY A 155 -10.67 25.59 -7.40
CA GLY A 155 -12.04 25.48 -6.92
C GLY A 155 -12.73 24.37 -7.70
N ASP A 156 -13.25 23.38 -6.99
CA ASP A 156 -13.98 22.23 -7.52
C ASP A 156 -15.08 22.61 -8.53
N ALA A 157 -14.72 22.71 -9.80
CA ALA A 157 -15.67 22.84 -10.89
C ALA A 157 -16.30 21.46 -11.13
N LYS A 158 -17.41 21.18 -10.44
CA LYS A 158 -18.48 20.35 -11.01
C LYS A 158 -19.02 21.07 -12.24
N GLY A 159 -18.30 21.01 -13.34
CA GLY A 159 -18.67 21.64 -14.60
C GLY A 159 -18.12 20.80 -15.72
N LYS A 160 -18.99 20.45 -16.68
CA LYS A 160 -18.58 19.90 -17.96
C LYS A 160 -17.40 20.74 -18.44
N ALA A 161 -16.22 20.13 -18.58
CA ALA A 161 -15.09 20.80 -19.18
C ALA A 161 -15.59 21.38 -20.51
N LYS A 162 -15.67 22.71 -20.61
CA LYS A 162 -15.79 23.34 -21.91
C LYS A 162 -14.52 22.89 -22.62
N ALA A 163 -14.69 22.03 -23.62
CA ALA A 163 -13.61 21.71 -24.54
C ALA A 163 -13.03 23.06 -24.96
N ASP A 164 -11.71 23.22 -24.86
CA ASP A 164 -11.03 24.39 -25.40
C ASP A 164 -11.67 24.70 -26.77
N ASP A 165 -12.14 25.93 -26.99
CA ASP A 165 -12.98 26.29 -28.16
C ASP A 165 -12.31 25.93 -29.52
N TRP A 166 -11.02 25.58 -29.49
CA TRP A 166 -10.20 25.16 -30.62
C TRP A 166 -10.13 23.64 -30.86
N ILE A 167 -10.62 22.80 -29.94
CA ILE A 167 -10.63 21.32 -30.10
C ILE A 167 -12.06 20.88 -30.45
N PRO A 168 -12.31 20.34 -31.65
CA PRO A 168 -13.62 19.82 -32.02
C PRO A 168 -14.07 18.77 -31.01
N THR A 169 -15.31 18.86 -30.56
CA THR A 169 -15.90 17.96 -29.55
C THR A 169 -15.86 16.48 -29.95
N ALA A 170 -15.77 16.18 -31.26
CA ALA A 170 -15.58 14.83 -31.80
C ALA A 170 -14.17 14.24 -31.58
N VAL A 171 -13.15 15.10 -31.38
CA VAL A 171 -11.75 14.71 -31.16
C VAL A 171 -11.37 14.79 -29.67
N ALA A 172 -12.14 15.56 -28.89
CA ALA A 172 -11.95 15.67 -27.45
C ALA A 172 -12.19 14.30 -26.77
N LYS A 173 -11.21 13.82 -26.01
CA LYS A 173 -11.37 12.61 -25.20
C LYS A 173 -12.46 12.88 -24.15
N PRO A 174 -13.41 11.94 -23.94
CA PRO A 174 -14.44 12.12 -22.94
C PRO A 174 -13.79 12.28 -21.56
N ALA A 175 -14.26 13.25 -20.78
CA ALA A 175 -13.83 13.41 -19.40
C ALA A 175 -14.11 12.10 -18.64
N VAL A 176 -13.06 11.48 -18.09
CA VAL A 176 -13.17 10.19 -17.39
C VAL A 176 -13.97 10.40 -16.11
N HIS A 177 -15.21 9.90 -16.09
CA HIS A 177 -16.05 9.94 -14.91
C HIS A 177 -15.55 8.93 -13.87
N VAL A 178 -14.88 9.42 -12.83
CA VAL A 178 -14.42 8.59 -11.72
C VAL A 178 -15.64 8.01 -10.97
N PRO A 179 -15.75 6.68 -10.81
CA PRO A 179 -16.87 6.07 -10.11
C PRO A 179 -16.92 6.49 -8.65
N LYS A 180 -18.12 6.57 -8.08
CA LYS A 180 -18.34 6.94 -6.67
C LYS A 180 -17.59 6.01 -5.69
N THR A 181 -17.35 4.76 -6.08
CA THR A 181 -16.60 3.78 -5.28
C THR A 181 -15.14 4.17 -5.05
N LEU A 182 -14.50 4.86 -6.00
CA LEU A 182 -13.11 5.32 -5.84
C LEU A 182 -13.02 6.59 -4.99
N ARG A 183 -14.12 7.34 -4.86
CA ARG A 183 -14.22 8.57 -4.05
C ARG A 183 -14.76 8.32 -2.65
N ARG A 184 -15.02 7.06 -2.30
CA ARG A 184 -15.63 6.69 -1.03
C ARG A 184 -14.52 6.58 0.02
N ASP A 185 -14.42 7.60 0.87
CA ASP A 185 -13.48 7.64 2.02
C ASP A 185 -13.88 6.69 3.16
N ASP A 186 -15.03 6.00 3.03
CA ASP A 186 -15.58 5.07 4.02
C ASP A 186 -14.70 3.84 4.25
N PHE A 187 -13.74 3.60 3.35
CA PHE A 187 -12.55 2.79 3.60
C PHE A 187 -11.40 3.80 3.62
N ASP A 188 -10.77 4.16 4.72
CA ASP A 188 -10.33 3.30 5.80
C ASP A 188 -9.90 4.22 6.93
N VAL A 189 -10.40 4.01 8.15
CA VAL A 189 -9.89 4.70 9.36
C VAL A 189 -8.36 4.59 9.41
N ALA A 190 -7.84 3.45 8.94
CA ALA A 190 -6.43 3.20 8.83
C ALA A 190 -5.74 4.01 7.72
N SER A 191 -6.41 4.39 6.62
CA SER A 191 -5.80 5.20 5.55
C SER A 191 -5.48 6.64 5.96
N LYS A 192 -6.25 7.17 6.92
CA LYS A 192 -6.09 8.50 7.53
C LYS A 192 -4.81 8.61 8.37
N LEU A 193 -4.23 7.49 8.78
CA LEU A 193 -2.96 7.47 9.49
C LEU A 193 -1.86 8.16 8.67
N PRO A 194 -0.95 8.90 9.33
CA PRO A 194 0.15 9.56 8.65
C PRO A 194 1.06 8.55 7.97
N ALA A 195 1.57 8.91 6.79
CA ALA A 195 2.39 8.03 5.96
C ALA A 195 3.70 7.59 6.62
N VAL A 196 4.23 8.42 7.53
CA VAL A 196 5.41 8.17 8.35
C VAL A 196 5.01 8.49 9.79
N GLU A 197 5.31 7.60 10.72
CA GLU A 197 5.10 7.83 12.14
C GLU A 197 6.18 8.77 12.69
N LEU A 198 5.80 9.61 13.65
CA LEU A 198 6.78 10.41 14.38
C LEU A 198 7.52 9.47 15.32
N PRO A 199 8.87 9.44 15.29
CA PRO A 199 9.64 8.58 16.19
C PRO A 199 9.46 9.02 17.64
N HIS A 200 9.60 8.06 18.57
CA HIS A 200 9.60 8.36 20.00
C HIS A 200 10.84 9.20 20.37
N PRO A 201 10.74 10.19 21.28
CA PRO A 201 11.89 11.01 21.69
C PRO A 201 13.07 10.18 22.25
N GLY A 202 12.76 9.06 22.91
CA GLY A 202 13.76 8.11 23.43
C GLY A 202 14.59 7.39 22.36
N SER A 203 14.21 7.46 21.08
CA SER A 203 14.98 6.86 19.97
C SER A 203 15.99 7.86 19.37
N SER A 204 16.12 9.04 19.97
CA SER A 204 17.13 10.01 19.56
C SER A 204 18.52 9.52 19.96
N TYR A 205 19.53 10.07 19.30
CA TYR A 205 20.93 9.71 19.52
C TYR A 205 21.42 10.05 20.95
N ASN A 206 20.89 11.10 21.55
CA ASN A 206 21.15 11.50 22.94
C ASN A 206 19.80 11.82 23.62
N PRO A 207 19.05 10.79 24.04
CA PRO A 207 17.73 10.94 24.61
C PRO A 207 17.81 11.40 26.07
N ASP A 208 16.72 11.98 26.55
CA ASP A 208 16.54 12.17 27.99
C ASP A 208 16.27 10.82 28.66
N LEU A 209 16.74 10.63 29.89
CA LEU A 209 16.69 9.36 30.62
C LEU A 209 15.25 8.85 30.73
N GLU A 210 14.31 9.72 31.11
CA GLU A 210 12.89 9.35 31.26
C GLU A 210 12.28 8.89 29.93
N SER A 211 12.65 9.56 28.83
CA SER A 211 12.15 9.23 27.50
C SER A 211 12.74 7.94 26.94
N HIS A 212 13.99 7.63 27.28
CA HIS A 212 14.67 6.40 26.89
C HIS A 212 14.14 5.20 27.68
N GLU A 213 13.97 5.35 29.00
CA GLU A 213 13.34 4.34 29.85
C GLU A 213 11.89 4.05 29.41
N ALA A 214 11.11 5.08 29.07
CA ALA A 214 9.76 4.90 28.54
C ALA A 214 9.73 4.07 27.25
N LEU A 215 10.71 4.28 26.37
CA LEU A 215 10.85 3.53 25.13
C LEU A 215 11.25 2.07 25.38
N ILE A 216 12.21 1.84 26.27
CA ILE A 216 12.64 0.51 26.70
C ILE A 216 11.47 -0.24 27.33
N ASN A 217 10.69 0.42 28.19
CA ASN A 217 9.52 -0.18 28.83
C ASN A 217 8.45 -0.58 27.80
N GLU A 218 8.19 0.27 26.80
CA GLU A 218 7.26 -0.06 25.71
C GLU A 218 7.76 -1.30 24.93
N ALA A 219 9.04 -1.35 24.58
CA ALA A 219 9.65 -2.49 23.90
C ALA A 219 9.57 -3.77 24.77
N TYR A 220 9.89 -3.66 26.06
CA TYR A 220 9.82 -4.75 27.03
C TYR A 220 8.40 -5.30 27.17
N GLU A 221 7.38 -4.44 27.25
CA GLU A 221 5.99 -4.88 27.30
C GLU A 221 5.55 -5.62 26.04
N ILE A 222 6.04 -5.21 24.87
CA ILE A 222 5.73 -5.88 23.60
C ILE A 222 6.37 -7.27 23.58
N GLU A 223 7.65 -7.38 23.91
CA GLU A 223 8.37 -8.66 23.94
C GLU A 223 7.81 -9.59 25.00
N LYS A 224 7.51 -9.10 26.21
CA LYS A 224 6.86 -9.89 27.27
C LYS A 224 5.53 -10.48 26.80
N ARG A 225 4.69 -9.67 26.12
CA ARG A 225 3.41 -10.16 25.55
C ARG A 225 3.65 -11.22 24.47
N LEU A 226 4.70 -11.07 23.66
CA LEU A 226 5.04 -12.05 22.63
C LEU A 226 5.49 -13.37 23.28
N GLU A 227 6.37 -13.30 24.27
CA GLU A 227 6.86 -14.46 25.02
C GLU A 227 5.72 -15.20 25.74
N GLU A 228 4.82 -14.49 26.42
CA GLU A 228 3.64 -15.07 27.07
C GLU A 228 2.76 -15.82 26.05
N ASN A 229 2.53 -15.24 24.86
CA ASN A 229 1.76 -15.90 23.80
C ASN A 229 2.48 -17.15 23.29
N GLU A 230 3.81 -17.11 23.13
CA GLU A 230 4.60 -18.28 22.71
C GLU A 230 4.58 -19.39 23.76
N GLN A 231 4.68 -19.05 25.05
CA GLN A 231 4.57 -20.01 26.15
C GLN A 231 3.19 -20.66 26.20
N MET A 232 2.12 -19.89 26.00
CA MET A 232 0.76 -20.41 25.92
C MET A 232 0.59 -21.35 24.72
N ASP A 233 1.07 -20.96 23.54
CA ASP A 233 1.04 -21.81 22.34
C ASP A 233 1.84 -23.12 22.56
N GLN A 234 2.97 -23.05 23.25
CA GLN A 234 3.76 -24.23 23.60
C GLN A 234 3.02 -25.14 24.60
N ALA A 235 2.40 -24.57 25.63
CA ALA A 235 1.59 -25.31 26.60
C ALA A 235 0.38 -25.97 25.93
N GLU A 236 -0.28 -25.29 25.00
CA GLU A 236 -1.37 -25.89 24.21
C GLU A 236 -0.88 -27.03 23.32
N ARG A 237 0.29 -26.88 22.69
CA ARG A 237 0.90 -27.93 21.87
C ARG A 237 1.29 -29.15 22.70
N THR A 238 1.89 -28.97 23.86
CA THR A 238 2.26 -30.09 24.74
C THR A 238 1.01 -30.77 25.31
N ALA A 239 0.00 -30.00 25.72
CA ALA A 239 -1.29 -30.53 26.14
C ALA A 239 -2.03 -31.28 25.02
N TRP A 240 -1.92 -30.81 23.77
CA TRP A 240 -2.46 -31.51 22.61
C TRP A 240 -1.70 -32.80 22.30
N GLN A 241 -0.37 -32.76 22.37
CA GLN A 241 0.49 -33.94 22.18
C GLN A 241 0.23 -35.01 23.26
N SER A 242 0.06 -34.62 24.53
CA SER A 242 -0.27 -35.57 25.60
C SER A 242 -1.64 -36.21 25.38
N LYS A 243 -2.66 -35.42 24.99
CA LYS A 243 -3.98 -35.94 24.59
C LYS A 243 -3.87 -36.92 23.43
N LEU A 244 -3.13 -36.59 22.38
CA LEU A 244 -2.91 -37.51 21.26
C LEU A 244 -2.19 -38.79 21.69
N ALA A 245 -1.18 -38.70 22.55
CA ALA A 245 -0.48 -39.87 23.08
C ALA A 245 -1.43 -40.79 23.87
N THR A 246 -2.32 -40.22 24.70
CA THR A 246 -3.33 -41.02 25.42
C THR A 246 -4.33 -41.69 24.48
N ILE A 247 -4.74 -41.01 23.41
CA ILE A 247 -5.65 -41.58 22.39
C ILE A 247 -4.98 -42.73 21.67
N VAL A 248 -3.72 -42.55 21.23
CA VAL A 248 -2.95 -43.60 20.54
C VAL A 248 -2.69 -44.79 21.48
N ALA A 249 -2.38 -44.56 22.76
CA ALA A 249 -2.20 -45.62 23.73
C ALA A 249 -3.50 -46.42 23.96
N ARG A 250 -4.63 -45.74 24.14
CA ARG A 250 -5.95 -46.38 24.27
C ARG A 250 -6.34 -47.16 23.02
N GLU A 251 -6.04 -46.63 21.83
CA GLU A 251 -6.32 -47.29 20.56
C GLU A 251 -5.43 -48.53 20.38
N ALA A 252 -4.15 -48.47 20.79
CA ALA A 252 -3.25 -49.61 20.81
C ALA A 252 -3.73 -50.69 21.79
N GLU A 253 -4.22 -50.30 22.97
CA GLU A 253 -4.82 -51.22 23.94
C GLU A 253 -6.08 -51.89 23.38
N LEU A 254 -6.98 -51.13 22.76
CA LEU A 254 -8.17 -51.67 22.13
C LEU A 254 -7.81 -52.62 20.97
N ARG A 255 -6.78 -52.30 20.17
CA ARG A 255 -6.25 -53.22 19.15
C ARG A 255 -5.71 -54.51 19.77
N ALA A 256 -4.94 -54.42 20.86
CA ALA A 256 -4.43 -55.59 21.56
C ALA A 256 -5.57 -56.44 22.16
N GLN A 257 -6.58 -55.81 22.76
CA GLN A 257 -7.77 -56.50 23.27
C GLN A 257 -8.53 -57.20 22.13
N LYS A 258 -8.72 -56.55 20.99
CA LYS A 258 -9.33 -57.17 19.80
C LYS A 258 -8.50 -58.33 19.25
N ASP A 259 -7.18 -58.20 19.21
CA ASP A 259 -6.29 -59.28 18.79
C ASP A 259 -6.34 -60.46 19.76
N ASP A 260 -6.47 -60.20 21.06
CA ASP A 260 -6.61 -61.23 22.09
C ASP A 260 -7.99 -61.87 22.11
N ASP A 261 -9.06 -61.10 21.88
CA ASP A 261 -10.40 -61.64 21.66
C ASP A 261 -10.44 -62.48 20.38
N LEU A 262 -9.85 -62.02 19.29
CA LEU A 262 -9.74 -62.79 18.05
C LEU A 262 -8.97 -64.11 18.26
N LYS A 263 -7.92 -64.11 19.10
CA LYS A 263 -7.22 -65.34 19.51
C LYS A 263 -8.07 -66.24 20.40
N ARG A 264 -8.88 -65.69 21.32
CA ARG A 264 -9.83 -66.46 22.15
C ARG A 264 -10.91 -67.12 21.31
N TYR A 265 -11.44 -66.43 20.29
CA TYR A 265 -12.43 -66.96 19.36
C TYR A 265 -11.84 -67.97 18.35
N ARG A 266 -10.53 -67.93 18.08
CA ARG A 266 -9.87 -68.90 17.17
C ARG A 266 -9.74 -70.33 17.73
N GLY A 267 -10.02 -70.53 19.01
CA GLY A 267 -10.04 -71.84 19.67
C GLY A 267 -11.43 -72.39 19.98
N MET A 268 -12.50 -71.67 19.58
CA MET A 268 -13.88 -72.06 19.82
C MET A 268 -14.55 -72.30 18.46
N ASP A 269 -14.49 -73.53 17.97
CA ASP A 269 -15.28 -73.98 16.81
C ASP A 269 -16.76 -74.03 17.24
N VAL A 270 -17.47 -72.92 17.04
CA VAL A 270 -18.93 -72.87 17.12
C VAL A 270 -19.45 -73.29 15.75
N ASP A 271 -19.97 -74.51 15.65
CA ASP A 271 -20.81 -74.92 14.54
C ASP A 271 -22.03 -73.99 14.48
N VAL A 272 -22.07 -73.11 13.48
CA VAL A 272 -23.23 -72.27 13.16
C VAL A 272 -23.89 -72.81 11.90
N PRO A 273 -24.95 -73.64 12.00
CA PRO A 273 -25.85 -73.92 10.89
C PRO A 273 -26.98 -72.88 10.89
N GLY A 274 -27.04 -72.04 9.86
CA GLY A 274 -28.26 -71.28 9.53
C GLY A 274 -28.05 -69.83 9.13
N LEU A 275 -27.56 -69.61 7.91
CA LEU A 275 -27.67 -68.33 7.23
C LEU A 275 -29.12 -68.16 6.74
N GLY A 276 -29.93 -67.43 7.49
CA GLY A 276 -31.26 -66.96 7.07
C GLY A 276 -31.32 -65.45 7.23
N SER A 277 -31.36 -64.75 6.10
CA SER A 277 -31.62 -63.32 6.02
C SER A 277 -33.03 -63.00 6.53
N ASP A 278 -33.17 -62.00 7.39
CA ASP A 278 -34.20 -60.99 7.18
C ASP A 278 -33.82 -59.66 7.85
N ASP A 279 -33.97 -58.60 7.06
CA ASP A 279 -33.99 -57.19 7.47
C ASP A 279 -35.21 -56.95 8.37
N GLU A 280 -35.07 -56.25 9.50
CA GLU A 280 -35.94 -55.10 9.83
C GLU A 280 -35.52 -54.37 11.11
N ALA A 281 -35.18 -53.09 10.91
CA ALA A 281 -35.63 -51.91 11.67
C ALA A 281 -35.54 -51.88 13.22
N ALA A 282 -34.59 -51.05 13.69
CA ALA A 282 -34.80 -49.90 14.58
C ALA A 282 -35.59 -50.07 15.88
N ALA A 283 -34.89 -49.93 17.02
CA ALA A 283 -34.93 -48.72 17.84
C ALA A 283 -34.04 -48.87 19.09
N GLU A 284 -33.28 -47.81 19.36
CA GLU A 284 -32.38 -47.66 20.49
C GLU A 284 -33.11 -47.65 21.84
N ASP A 285 -32.57 -48.44 22.75
CA ASP A 285 -32.06 -48.06 24.08
C ASP A 285 -32.60 -46.79 24.75
N ASP A 286 -33.20 -46.97 25.91
CA ASP A 286 -33.26 -45.97 26.98
C ASP A 286 -33.18 -46.74 28.32
N LEU A 287 -31.96 -47.10 28.68
CA LEU A 287 -31.58 -47.54 30.01
C LEU A 287 -31.10 -46.31 30.79
N ASP A 288 -31.77 -45.98 31.89
CA ASP A 288 -31.08 -45.38 33.02
C ASP A 288 -31.62 -45.89 34.35
N ASP A 289 -30.64 -46.24 35.19
CA ASP A 289 -30.66 -47.11 36.35
C ASP A 289 -30.88 -46.31 37.66
N ALA A 290 -31.64 -46.88 38.58
CA ALA A 290 -31.62 -46.51 39.99
C ALA A 290 -32.06 -47.70 40.87
N SER A 291 -31.11 -48.62 41.05
CA SER A 291 -30.95 -49.58 42.16
C SER A 291 -31.91 -49.53 43.36
N SER A 292 -32.52 -50.69 43.65
CA SER A 292 -32.45 -51.34 44.97
C SER A 292 -32.91 -52.80 44.85
N ASP A 293 -32.12 -53.70 45.43
CA ASP A 293 -32.29 -55.16 45.44
C ASP A 293 -33.70 -55.65 45.81
N ASP A 294 -34.24 -56.57 45.01
CA ASP A 294 -35.05 -57.70 45.50
C ASP A 294 -34.91 -58.87 44.53
N GLU A 295 -34.70 -60.06 45.09
CA GLU A 295 -34.43 -61.29 44.36
C GLU A 295 -35.62 -61.76 43.51
N GLY A 296 -35.32 -62.37 42.36
CA GLY A 296 -36.17 -63.39 41.75
C GLY A 296 -37.58 -62.96 41.34
N ALA A 297 -37.70 -62.11 40.32
CA ALA A 297 -38.96 -61.97 39.57
C ALA A 297 -38.77 -62.44 38.13
N GLU A 298 -39.12 -63.70 37.87
CA GLU A 298 -39.39 -64.19 36.52
C GLU A 298 -40.39 -63.23 35.85
N SER A 299 -40.06 -62.80 34.64
CA SER A 299 -40.85 -61.86 33.84
C SER A 299 -42.17 -62.51 33.42
N ALA A 300 -43.17 -62.44 34.30
CA ALA A 300 -44.52 -62.85 34.00
C ALA A 300 -45.07 -61.94 32.89
N GLU A 301 -45.26 -62.51 31.69
CA GLU A 301 -45.96 -61.84 30.60
C GLU A 301 -47.27 -61.23 31.11
N PRO A 302 -47.54 -59.93 30.84
CA PRO A 302 -48.69 -59.27 31.43
C PRO A 302 -49.98 -59.91 30.93
N LYS A 303 -50.70 -60.58 31.84
CA LYS A 303 -52.01 -61.20 31.57
C LYS A 303 -52.92 -60.20 30.85
N ARG A 304 -53.52 -60.64 29.73
CA ARG A 304 -54.37 -59.80 28.87
C ARG A 304 -55.48 -59.11 29.68
N LYS A 305 -55.43 -57.78 29.74
CA LYS A 305 -56.44 -56.95 30.43
C LYS A 305 -57.84 -57.26 29.89
N THR A 306 -58.78 -57.50 30.79
CA THR A 306 -60.20 -57.73 30.44
C THR A 306 -60.82 -56.47 29.84
N ARG A 307 -61.91 -56.58 29.06
CA ARG A 307 -62.57 -55.44 28.40
C ARG A 307 -62.95 -54.32 29.39
N GLN A 308 -63.38 -54.69 30.60
CA GLN A 308 -63.70 -53.74 31.67
C GLN A 308 -62.44 -53.06 32.24
N GLN A 309 -61.34 -53.78 32.42
CA GLN A 309 -60.06 -53.20 32.86
C GLN A 309 -59.48 -52.25 31.80
N ARG A 310 -59.64 -52.54 30.50
CA ARG A 310 -59.26 -51.63 29.39
C ARG A 310 -60.09 -50.35 29.40
N LEU A 311 -61.41 -50.44 29.63
CA LEU A 311 -62.29 -49.26 29.73
C LEU A 311 -61.95 -48.39 30.96
N ARG A 312 -61.69 -49.00 32.12
CA ARG A 312 -61.25 -48.29 33.33
C ARG A 312 -59.89 -47.60 33.12
N ALA A 313 -58.92 -48.28 32.52
CA ALA A 313 -57.62 -47.71 32.18
C ALA A 313 -57.74 -46.56 31.16
N LYS A 314 -58.61 -46.69 30.14
CA LYS A 314 -58.89 -45.61 29.18
C LYS A 314 -59.49 -44.39 29.88
N ARG A 315 -60.44 -44.58 30.80
CA ARG A 315 -61.04 -43.49 31.59
C ARG A 315 -60.02 -42.81 32.50
N ALA A 316 -59.18 -43.58 33.19
CA ALA A 316 -58.10 -43.03 34.03
C ALA A 316 -57.07 -42.24 33.20
N ARG A 317 -56.66 -42.76 32.03
CA ARG A 317 -55.77 -42.05 31.09
C ARG A 317 -56.39 -40.75 30.59
N MET A 318 -57.68 -40.74 30.25
CA MET A 318 -58.39 -39.52 29.85
C MET A 318 -58.45 -38.49 30.99
N GLN A 319 -58.74 -38.93 32.22
CA GLN A 319 -58.72 -38.04 33.39
C GLN A 319 -57.32 -37.48 33.69
N GLN A 320 -56.27 -38.29 33.52
CA GLN A 320 -54.88 -37.83 33.66
C GLN A 320 -54.52 -36.81 32.59
N LEU A 321 -54.92 -37.02 31.32
CA LEU A 321 -54.71 -36.07 30.24
C LEU A 321 -55.46 -34.75 30.48
N GLU A 322 -56.72 -34.81 30.93
CA GLU A 322 -57.50 -33.62 31.28
C GLU A 322 -56.90 -32.87 32.47
N ALA A 323 -56.43 -33.59 33.50
CA ALA A 323 -55.74 -33.00 34.64
C ALA A 323 -54.41 -32.36 34.23
N ALA A 324 -53.63 -33.00 33.36
CA ALA A 324 -52.40 -32.45 32.78
C ALA A 324 -52.69 -31.19 31.97
N ARG A 325 -53.73 -31.20 31.12
CA ARG A 325 -54.16 -30.03 30.34
C ARG A 325 -54.58 -28.87 31.24
N ARG A 326 -55.32 -29.14 32.33
CA ARG A 326 -55.69 -28.12 33.33
C ARG A 326 -54.46 -27.55 34.05
N LYS A 327 -53.48 -28.40 34.38
CA LYS A 327 -52.20 -27.95 34.97
C LYS A 327 -51.42 -27.07 33.99
N GLN A 328 -51.31 -27.47 32.72
CA GLN A 328 -50.67 -26.68 31.67
C GLN A 328 -51.35 -25.32 31.48
N ALA A 329 -52.69 -25.30 31.36
CA ALA A 329 -53.45 -24.06 31.25
C ALA A 329 -53.25 -23.11 32.44
N ARG A 330 -53.08 -23.65 33.67
CA ARG A 330 -52.74 -22.84 34.86
C ARG A 330 -51.32 -22.26 34.76
N ILE A 331 -50.35 -23.03 34.29
CA ILE A 331 -48.96 -22.57 34.09
C ILE A 331 -48.93 -21.48 33.00
N GLU A 332 -49.62 -21.67 31.90
CA GLU A 332 -49.73 -20.70 30.81
C GLU A 332 -50.39 -19.40 31.28
N ALA A 333 -51.49 -19.48 32.03
CA ALA A 333 -52.14 -18.30 32.61
C ALA A 333 -51.21 -17.54 33.58
N ALA A 334 -50.46 -18.26 34.41
CA ALA A 334 -49.46 -17.66 35.29
C ALA A 334 -48.30 -17.01 34.50
N ALA A 335 -47.88 -17.62 33.38
CA ALA A 335 -46.87 -17.06 32.49
C ALA A 335 -47.35 -15.78 31.80
N ILE A 336 -48.63 -15.70 31.41
CA ILE A 336 -49.23 -14.50 30.82
C ILE A 336 -49.12 -13.29 31.76
N LEU A 337 -49.36 -13.49 33.05
CA LEU A 337 -49.22 -12.42 34.06
C LEU A 337 -47.77 -11.93 34.20
N GLN A 338 -46.79 -12.79 33.93
CA GLN A 338 -45.36 -12.43 33.96
C GLN A 338 -44.88 -11.75 32.66
N LEU A 339 -45.65 -11.79 31.56
CA LEU A 339 -45.23 -11.23 30.26
C LEU A 339 -44.80 -9.75 30.33
N PRO A 340 -45.49 -8.84 31.04
CA PRO A 340 -45.06 -7.44 31.10
C PRO A 340 -43.69 -7.27 31.77
N ALA A 341 -43.42 -8.04 32.83
CA ALA A 341 -42.13 -8.03 33.51
C ALA A 341 -41.02 -8.61 32.61
N LEU A 342 -41.31 -9.69 31.89
CA LEU A 342 -40.40 -10.29 30.91
C LEU A 342 -40.11 -9.34 29.75
N LYS A 343 -41.12 -8.63 29.22
CA LYS A 343 -40.94 -7.60 28.18
C LYS A 343 -40.03 -6.47 28.65
N ARG A 344 -40.23 -5.95 29.87
CA ARG A 344 -39.35 -4.92 30.47
C ARG A 344 -37.92 -5.43 30.64
N ARG A 345 -37.75 -6.67 31.12
CA ARG A 345 -36.43 -7.31 31.25
C ARG A 345 -35.74 -7.47 29.89
N GLN A 346 -36.46 -7.93 28.87
CA GLN A 346 -35.94 -8.06 27.51
C GLN A 346 -35.54 -6.71 26.92
N ALA A 347 -36.37 -5.67 27.10
CA ALA A 347 -36.04 -4.31 26.66
C ALA A 347 -34.78 -3.78 27.34
N ARG A 348 -34.62 -3.98 28.66
CA ARG A 348 -33.41 -3.61 29.41
C ARG A 348 -32.17 -4.37 28.91
N LEU A 349 -32.29 -5.67 28.67
CA LEU A 349 -31.19 -6.48 28.13
C LEU A 349 -30.84 -6.08 26.69
N ALA A 350 -31.84 -5.75 25.87
CA ALA A 350 -31.64 -5.27 24.51
C ALA A 350 -30.92 -3.91 24.51
N ALA A 351 -31.33 -2.98 25.38
CA ALA A 351 -30.67 -1.70 25.56
C ALA A 351 -29.22 -1.87 26.06
N ALA A 352 -28.99 -2.73 27.06
CA ALA A 352 -27.63 -3.02 27.55
C ALA A 352 -26.76 -3.66 26.45
N ARG A 353 -27.31 -4.57 25.63
CA ARG A 353 -26.61 -5.16 24.48
C ARG A 353 -26.30 -4.11 23.41
N ALA A 354 -27.22 -3.18 23.14
CA ALA A 354 -27.01 -2.10 22.20
C ALA A 354 -25.88 -1.16 22.67
N GLN A 355 -25.93 -0.72 23.92
CA GLN A 355 -24.88 0.10 24.54
C GLN A 355 -23.51 -0.61 24.52
N ALA A 356 -23.46 -1.91 24.88
CA ALA A 356 -22.23 -2.69 24.80
C ALA A 356 -21.72 -2.85 23.36
N ALA A 357 -22.61 -2.98 22.38
CA ALA A 357 -22.25 -3.05 20.97
C ALA A 357 -21.72 -1.70 20.44
N GLU A 358 -22.30 -0.58 20.86
CA GLU A 358 -21.81 0.76 20.54
C GLU A 358 -20.45 1.03 21.17
N ALA A 359 -20.25 0.70 22.45
CA ALA A 359 -18.97 0.82 23.13
C ALA A 359 -17.86 0.02 22.42
N ARG A 360 -18.15 -1.24 22.03
CA ARG A 360 -17.22 -2.07 21.25
C ARG A 360 -16.91 -1.50 19.87
N LYS A 361 -17.89 -0.86 19.21
CA LYS A 361 -17.64 -0.19 17.92
C LYS A 361 -16.72 1.00 18.10
N LEU A 362 -16.95 1.83 19.12
CA LEU A 362 -16.12 3.00 19.44
C LEU A 362 -14.69 2.60 19.81
N GLU A 363 -14.53 1.57 20.65
CA GLU A 363 -13.22 1.02 21.00
C GLU A 363 -12.48 0.51 19.76
N LYS A 364 -13.18 -0.23 18.88
CA LYS A 364 -12.61 -0.73 17.64
C LYS A 364 -12.21 0.41 16.69
N THR A 365 -13.02 1.45 16.55
CA THR A 365 -12.67 2.61 15.71
C THR A 365 -11.47 3.35 16.30
N ALA A 366 -11.40 3.55 17.62
CA ALA A 366 -10.27 4.20 18.28
C ALA A 366 -8.97 3.39 18.12
N LEU A 367 -9.04 2.06 18.22
CA LEU A 367 -7.89 1.19 17.97
C LEU A 367 -7.39 1.30 16.53
N LEU A 368 -8.31 1.32 15.56
CA LEU A 368 -7.99 1.51 14.14
C LEU A 368 -7.41 2.92 13.88
N GLU A 369 -7.87 3.95 14.59
CA GLU A 369 -7.32 5.31 14.49
C GLU A 369 -5.89 5.39 15.01
N ARG A 370 -5.55 4.63 16.06
CA ARG A 370 -4.20 4.62 16.64
C ARG A 370 -3.22 3.74 15.87
N LYS A 371 -3.59 2.48 15.63
CA LYS A 371 -2.69 1.43 15.10
C LYS A 371 -2.99 1.02 13.65
N GLY A 372 -4.12 1.46 13.10
CA GLY A 372 -4.55 1.07 11.77
C GLY A 372 -4.92 -0.40 11.73
N LEU A 373 -4.66 -1.03 10.58
CA LEU A 373 -4.87 -2.46 10.38
C LEU A 373 -3.77 -3.32 11.04
N ALA A 374 -2.80 -2.76 11.76
CA ALA A 374 -1.74 -3.54 12.41
C ALA A 374 -2.33 -4.59 13.35
N GLY A 375 -1.97 -5.86 13.15
CA GLY A 375 -2.53 -6.98 13.89
C GLY A 375 -3.92 -7.45 13.43
N HIS A 376 -4.59 -6.75 12.50
CA HIS A 376 -5.81 -7.26 11.89
C HIS A 376 -5.49 -8.29 10.79
N LYS A 377 -6.37 -9.29 10.67
CA LYS A 377 -6.31 -10.27 9.59
C LYS A 377 -7.01 -9.72 8.34
N VAL A 378 -6.24 -9.52 7.28
CA VAL A 378 -6.74 -9.08 5.96
C VAL A 378 -6.59 -10.25 4.99
N GLY A 379 -7.73 -10.83 4.60
CA GLY A 379 -7.74 -12.06 3.81
C GLY A 379 -7.09 -13.23 4.56
N LYS A 380 -6.06 -13.84 3.96
CA LYS A 380 -5.34 -14.97 4.56
C LYS A 380 -4.34 -14.56 5.64
N HIS A 381 -3.72 -13.39 5.50
CA HIS A 381 -2.56 -12.98 6.29
C HIS A 381 -2.92 -11.92 7.34
N LYS A 382 -2.20 -11.93 8.46
CA LYS A 382 -2.28 -10.87 9.48
C LYS A 382 -1.30 -9.75 9.10
N VAL A 383 -1.74 -8.51 9.23
CA VAL A 383 -0.85 -7.36 9.07
C VAL A 383 0.17 -7.40 10.21
N PRO A 384 1.48 -7.36 9.91
CA PRO A 384 2.50 -7.35 10.94
C PRO A 384 2.40 -6.10 11.80
N GLN A 385 2.69 -6.23 13.09
CA GLN A 385 2.89 -5.06 13.96
C GLN A 385 4.29 -4.50 13.70
N GLN A 386 4.44 -3.19 13.91
CA GLN A 386 5.74 -2.54 13.80
C GLN A 386 6.67 -3.06 14.90
N GLN A 387 7.88 -3.43 14.50
CA GLN A 387 8.95 -3.80 15.42
C GLN A 387 9.55 -2.50 15.97
N LEU A 388 9.83 -2.50 17.27
CA LEU A 388 10.30 -1.33 17.98
C LEU A 388 11.80 -1.48 18.17
N ASP A 389 12.58 -0.75 17.36
CA ASP A 389 14.03 -0.78 17.39
C ASP A 389 14.52 0.20 18.48
N VAL A 390 15.22 -0.30 19.51
CA VAL A 390 15.67 0.49 20.67
C VAL A 390 17.10 0.12 21.03
N GLN A 391 17.92 1.15 21.30
CA GLN A 391 19.28 0.98 21.82
C GLN A 391 19.26 0.69 23.31
N THR A 392 19.98 -0.35 23.73
CA THR A 392 20.24 -0.59 25.15
C THR A 392 21.15 0.52 25.72
N PRO A 393 21.12 0.79 27.03
CA PRO A 393 21.96 1.83 27.62
C PRO A 393 23.47 1.61 27.38
N ASP A 394 23.91 0.35 27.25
CA ASP A 394 25.30 0.01 26.94
C ASP A 394 25.67 0.26 25.47
N GLU A 395 24.69 0.26 24.58
CA GLU A 395 24.85 0.48 23.13
C GLU A 395 24.66 1.95 22.72
N LEU A 396 24.11 2.77 23.63
CA LEU A 396 23.91 4.20 23.41
C LEU A 396 25.27 4.87 23.19
N ALA A 397 25.42 5.56 22.06
CA ALA A 397 26.71 6.08 21.64
C ALA A 397 26.99 7.50 22.19
N ASP A 398 28.16 7.72 22.78
CA ASP A 398 28.60 9.04 23.25
C ASP A 398 28.94 10.04 22.14
N SER A 399 29.19 9.58 20.90
CA SER A 399 29.38 10.48 19.74
C SER A 399 28.62 10.04 18.47
N LEU A 400 28.25 11.00 17.61
CA LEU A 400 27.69 10.71 16.27
C LEU A 400 28.62 9.89 15.36
N ARG A 401 29.92 9.83 15.69
CA ARG A 401 30.90 9.01 14.96
C ARG A 401 30.86 7.54 15.36
N THR A 402 30.45 7.26 16.60
CA THR A 402 30.30 5.90 17.14
C THR A 402 28.88 5.37 17.02
N LEU A 403 27.90 6.23 16.71
CA LEU A 403 26.52 5.87 16.45
C LEU A 403 26.41 4.81 15.35
N LYS A 404 25.87 3.65 15.71
CA LYS A 404 25.46 2.63 14.75
C LYS A 404 24.02 2.91 14.33
N PRO A 405 23.73 3.12 13.04
CA PRO A 405 22.36 3.27 12.57
C PRO A 405 21.63 1.93 12.68
N GLU A 406 20.46 1.94 13.29
CA GLU A 406 19.61 0.78 13.48
C GLU A 406 18.33 0.87 12.66
N GLY A 407 17.69 -0.30 12.49
CA GLY A 407 16.42 -0.44 11.80
C GLY A 407 16.50 -0.48 10.28
N ASN A 408 15.40 -0.95 9.67
CA ASN A 408 15.26 -1.01 8.23
C ASN A 408 14.08 -0.15 7.77
N LEU A 409 14.40 1.03 7.22
CA LEU A 409 13.41 2.00 6.73
C LEU A 409 12.48 1.42 5.65
N PHE A 410 12.94 0.47 4.84
CA PHE A 410 12.07 -0.19 3.86
C PHE A 410 11.04 -1.07 4.55
N ARG A 411 11.45 -1.78 5.61
CA ARG A 411 10.55 -2.64 6.38
C ARG A 411 9.52 -1.80 7.10
N ASP A 412 9.94 -0.73 7.76
CA ASP A 412 9.06 0.22 8.45
C ASP A 412 8.01 0.82 7.49
N ARG A 413 8.45 1.40 6.37
CA ARG A 413 7.53 1.94 5.35
C ARG A 413 6.59 0.87 4.77
N TYR A 414 7.09 -0.35 4.56
CA TYR A 414 6.27 -1.44 4.03
C TYR A 414 5.19 -1.85 5.04
N THR A 415 5.56 -2.00 6.32
CA THR A 415 4.61 -2.28 7.41
C THR A 415 3.60 -1.14 7.54
N ARG A 416 4.03 0.11 7.42
CA ARG A 416 3.15 1.29 7.47
C ARG A 416 2.17 1.36 6.29
N LEU A 417 2.59 0.98 5.09
CA LEU A 417 1.68 0.86 3.94
C LEU A 417 0.62 -0.24 4.14
N GLN A 418 0.98 -1.31 4.86
CA GLN A 418 0.04 -2.37 5.22
C GLN A 418 -0.90 -1.96 6.35
N SER A 419 -0.39 -1.29 7.38
CA SER A 419 -1.23 -0.78 8.47
C SER A 419 -2.22 0.26 7.96
N ARG A 420 -1.85 1.05 6.95
CA ARG A 420 -2.73 2.03 6.27
C ARG A 420 -3.73 1.41 5.27
N GLY A 421 -3.65 0.12 5.01
CA GLY A 421 -4.52 -0.55 4.03
C GLY A 421 -4.22 -0.22 2.56
N VAL A 422 -3.09 0.43 2.25
CA VAL A 422 -2.67 0.74 0.87
C VAL A 422 -2.15 -0.52 0.16
N ILE A 423 -1.47 -1.38 0.92
CA ILE A 423 -0.92 -2.65 0.43
C ILE A 423 -1.47 -3.78 1.30
N GLU A 424 -1.89 -4.88 0.68
CA GLU A 424 -2.33 -6.06 1.44
C GLU A 424 -1.14 -6.84 2.04
N PRO A 425 -1.33 -7.53 3.19
CA PRO A 425 -0.32 -8.40 3.75
C PRO A 425 -0.10 -9.63 2.87
N ARG A 426 1.15 -9.85 2.45
CA ARG A 426 1.57 -11.00 1.63
C ARG A 426 2.79 -11.68 2.21
N VAL A 427 2.90 -12.98 1.93
CA VAL A 427 4.09 -13.79 2.23
C VAL A 427 4.78 -14.19 0.93
N LYS A 428 6.12 -14.17 0.93
CA LYS A 428 6.94 -14.63 -0.19
C LYS A 428 6.55 -16.07 -0.54
N GLN A 429 6.08 -16.29 -1.77
CA GLN A 429 5.78 -17.62 -2.27
C GLN A 429 7.08 -18.29 -2.71
N THR A 430 7.52 -19.30 -1.96
CA THR A 430 8.64 -20.14 -2.39
C THR A 430 8.16 -21.11 -3.47
N PRO A 431 9.00 -21.44 -4.47
CA PRO A 431 8.63 -22.42 -5.48
C PRO A 431 8.37 -23.76 -4.78
N LYS A 432 7.15 -24.29 -4.94
CA LYS A 432 6.83 -25.61 -4.42
C LYS A 432 7.61 -26.66 -5.21
N ARG A 433 8.04 -27.73 -4.53
CA ARG A 433 8.59 -28.91 -5.20
C ARG A 433 7.58 -29.34 -6.27
N ARG A 434 8.04 -29.44 -7.51
CA ARG A 434 7.17 -29.83 -8.64
C ARG A 434 6.52 -31.16 -8.29
N THR A 435 5.20 -31.24 -8.43
CA THR A 435 4.43 -32.46 -8.18
C THR A 435 4.80 -33.53 -9.21
N HIS A 436 5.02 -33.12 -10.45
CA HIS A 436 5.46 -33.98 -11.53
C HIS A 436 6.97 -33.92 -11.71
N LYS A 437 7.60 -35.10 -11.78
CA LYS A 437 9.01 -35.24 -12.14
C LYS A 437 9.18 -34.79 -13.59
N ILE A 438 10.10 -33.85 -13.82
CA ILE A 438 10.51 -33.49 -15.17
C ILE A 438 11.30 -34.67 -15.72
N LYS A 439 10.87 -35.22 -16.84
CA LYS A 439 11.67 -36.19 -17.58
C LYS A 439 12.70 -35.39 -18.38
N ALA A 440 13.96 -35.43 -17.97
CA ALA A 440 15.05 -34.95 -18.80
C ALA A 440 15.24 -35.95 -19.94
N TYR A 441 15.22 -35.44 -21.18
CA TYR A 441 15.49 -36.22 -22.38
C TYR A 441 16.70 -35.57 -23.07
N GLU A 442 17.74 -36.36 -23.31
CA GLU A 442 18.85 -35.92 -24.14
C GLU A 442 18.34 -35.68 -25.56
N THR A 443 18.68 -34.53 -26.15
CA THR A 443 18.21 -34.26 -27.51
C THR A 443 18.80 -35.28 -28.48
N HIS A 444 18.06 -35.58 -29.54
CA HIS A 444 18.42 -36.62 -30.49
C HIS A 444 19.80 -36.39 -31.13
N ASP A 445 20.22 -35.14 -31.28
CA ASP A 445 21.51 -34.76 -31.86
C ASP A 445 22.68 -35.27 -31.02
N TYR A 446 22.62 -35.10 -29.69
CA TYR A 446 23.64 -35.64 -28.78
C TYR A 446 23.54 -37.17 -28.66
N LYS A 447 22.33 -37.73 -28.75
CA LYS A 447 22.13 -39.17 -28.70
C LYS A 447 22.65 -39.89 -29.95
N LYS A 448 22.68 -39.20 -31.10
CA LYS A 448 23.12 -39.73 -32.40
C LYS A 448 24.50 -39.22 -32.83
N PHE A 449 25.22 -38.54 -31.94
CA PHE A 449 26.58 -38.07 -32.22
C PHE A 449 27.54 -39.27 -32.18
N SER A 450 27.82 -39.83 -33.36
CA SER A 450 28.84 -40.87 -33.59
C SER A 450 30.10 -40.29 -34.21
#